data_AF-W1I3P7-F1
#
_entry.id   AF-W1I3P7-F1
#
_cell.length_a   1.000
_cell.length_b   1.000
_cell.length_c   1.000
_cell.angle_alpha   90.00
_cell.angle_beta   90.00
_cell.angle_gamma   90.00
#
_symmetry.space_group_name_H-M   'P 1'
#
loop_
_entity.id
_entity.type
_entity.pdbx_description
1 polymer ?
#
loop_
_entity_poly.entity_id
_entity_poly.type
_entity_poly.pdbx_seq_one_letter_code
_entity_poly.pdbx_strand_id
1 'polypeptide(L)'
;MIVKVSEVAKICGVSVQTIYKKINSFSSDEFNLYLNQVETRFKEVTPEGLIYFKTLYGIIDEPKKENNNVSADNEVIELLKEQLRIKDEQIATLMEQNRNFQVLLKAEQDKLLPPPKTPFIKRLFGRKDS
;
A
#
# COMPACT_ATOMS: atom_id res chain seq x y z
N MET A 1 13.72 18.34 21.89
CA MET A 1 12.70 18.86 20.94
C MET A 1 11.51 19.28 21.77
N ILE A 2 11.06 20.52 21.63
CA ILE A 2 9.96 21.08 22.40
C ILE A 2 8.75 21.14 21.46
N VAL A 3 7.65 20.49 21.82
CA VAL A 3 6.46 20.33 20.94
C VAL A 3 5.28 21.07 21.55
N LYS A 4 4.53 21.83 20.75
CA LYS A 4 3.35 22.54 21.26
C LYS A 4 2.19 21.59 21.52
N VAL A 5 1.34 21.88 22.50
CA VAL A 5 0.11 21.09 22.78
C VAL A 5 -0.77 20.92 21.54
N SER A 6 -0.84 21.94 20.67
CA SER A 6 -1.57 21.88 19.40
C SER A 6 -0.99 20.89 18.40
N GLU A 7 0.33 20.70 18.40
CA GLU A 7 1.02 19.74 17.54
C GLU A 7 0.85 18.33 18.10
N VAL A 8 0.94 18.17 19.42
CA VAL A 8 0.62 16.89 20.09
C VAL A 8 -0.81 16.44 19.78
N ALA A 9 -1.77 17.35 19.80
CA ALA A 9 -3.16 17.04 19.44
C ALA A 9 -3.31 16.54 17.99
N LYS A 10 -2.60 17.19 17.05
CA LYS A 10 -2.57 16.76 15.63
C LYS A 10 -1.92 15.40 15.45
N ILE A 11 -0.77 15.18 16.08
CA ILE A 11 -0.07 13.89 16.07
C ILE A 11 -0.96 12.82 16.66
N CYS A 12 -1.67 13.15 17.75
CA CYS A 12 -2.51 12.23 18.48
C CYS A 12 -3.89 11.98 17.84
N GLY A 13 -4.24 12.68 16.75
CA GLY A 13 -5.56 12.57 16.12
C GLY A 13 -6.73 13.00 17.02
N VAL A 14 -6.47 13.79 18.07
CA VAL A 14 -7.49 14.21 19.07
C VAL A 14 -7.65 15.72 19.12
N SER A 15 -8.74 16.18 19.73
CA SER A 15 -8.95 17.61 19.95
C SER A 15 -7.94 18.17 20.97
N VAL A 16 -7.56 19.43 20.80
CA VAL A 16 -6.70 20.15 21.75
C VAL A 16 -7.31 20.17 23.17
N GLN A 17 -8.65 20.24 23.26
CA GLN A 17 -9.38 20.19 24.53
C GLN A 17 -9.23 18.84 25.24
N THR A 18 -9.18 17.74 24.48
CA THR A 18 -8.97 16.40 25.03
C THR A 18 -7.60 16.29 25.70
N ILE A 19 -6.56 16.87 25.07
CA ILE A 19 -5.22 16.94 25.65
C ILE A 19 -5.21 17.80 26.92
N TYR A 20 -5.80 19.00 26.90
CA TYR A 20 -5.88 19.85 28.11
C TYR A 20 -6.68 19.20 29.25
N LYS A 21 -7.75 18.48 28.94
CA LYS A 21 -8.51 17.72 29.95
C LYS A 21 -7.65 16.66 30.63
N LYS A 22 -6.78 16.01 29.86
CA LYS A 22 -5.83 15.02 30.40
C LYS A 22 -4.72 15.69 31.21
N ILE A 23 -4.18 16.81 30.73
CA ILE A 23 -3.21 17.63 31.46
C ILE A 23 -3.76 18.07 32.82
N ASN A 24 -5.02 18.50 32.88
CA ASN A 24 -5.68 18.91 34.13
C ASN A 24 -5.92 17.75 35.10
N SER A 25 -5.74 16.50 34.65
CA SER A 25 -5.85 15.30 35.49
C SER A 25 -4.50 14.78 35.99
N PHE A 26 -3.39 15.43 35.63
CA PHE A 26 -2.06 15.03 36.08
C PHE A 26 -1.84 15.36 37.56
N SER A 27 -1.13 14.45 38.23
CA SER A 27 -0.52 14.74 39.53
C SER A 27 0.64 15.74 39.39
N SER A 28 1.04 16.38 40.49
CA SER A 28 2.14 17.36 40.50
C SER A 28 3.46 16.79 39.95
N ASP A 29 3.71 15.50 40.14
CA ASP A 29 4.94 14.83 39.70
C ASP A 29 4.92 14.55 38.18
N GLU A 30 3.81 14.03 37.67
CA GLU A 30 3.58 13.84 36.23
C GLU A 30 3.59 15.17 35.48
N PHE A 31 3.12 16.23 36.14
CA PHE A 31 3.08 17.57 35.60
C PHE A 31 4.46 18.08 35.22
N ASN A 32 5.42 17.96 36.13
CA ASN A 32 6.80 18.41 35.92
C ASN A 32 7.58 17.50 34.95
N LEU A 33 7.15 16.25 34.80
CA LEU A 33 7.79 15.30 33.91
C LEU A 33 7.35 15.49 32.44
N TYR A 34 6.07 15.77 32.22
CA TYR A 34 5.46 15.77 30.88
C TYR A 34 5.29 17.15 30.25
N LEU A 35 5.40 18.24 31.02
CA LEU A 35 5.11 19.60 30.57
C LEU A 35 6.17 20.60 31.02
N ASN A 36 6.49 21.55 30.14
CA ASN A 36 7.30 22.72 30.48
C ASN A 36 6.40 23.95 30.66
N GLN A 37 6.59 24.66 31.77
CA GLN A 37 5.88 25.91 32.03
C GLN A 37 6.63 27.08 31.39
N VAL A 38 5.97 27.78 30.45
CA VAL A 38 6.51 29.01 29.83
C VAL A 38 5.67 30.20 30.27
N GLU A 39 6.31 31.06 31.09
CA GLU A 39 5.93 32.40 31.55
C GLU A 39 4.56 32.57 32.23
N THR A 40 3.46 32.06 31.68
CA THR A 40 2.10 32.20 32.25
C THR A 40 1.11 31.10 31.82
N ARG A 41 1.41 30.26 30.81
CA ARG A 41 0.54 29.16 30.37
C ARG A 41 1.34 27.95 29.88
N PHE A 42 0.82 26.74 30.12
CA PHE A 42 1.39 25.50 29.60
C PHE A 42 1.20 25.44 28.08
N LYS A 43 2.31 25.59 27.35
CA LYS A 43 2.32 25.56 25.88
C LYS A 43 3.16 24.42 25.32
N GLU A 44 4.04 23.83 26.13
CA GLU A 44 5.11 22.97 25.64
C GLU A 44 5.11 21.61 26.35
N VAL A 45 5.15 20.56 25.56
CA VAL A 45 5.19 19.15 26.00
C VAL A 45 6.62 18.66 25.86
N THR A 46 7.11 18.00 26.91
CA THR A 46 8.45 17.38 26.90
C THR A 46 8.47 16.16 25.96
N PRO A 47 9.66 15.71 25.52
CA PRO A 47 9.78 14.47 24.75
C PRO A 47 9.12 13.26 25.44
N GLU A 48 9.25 13.18 26.76
CA GLU A 48 8.65 12.14 27.60
C GLU A 48 7.12 12.24 27.62
N GLY A 49 6.59 13.47 27.70
CA GLY A 49 5.16 13.73 27.61
C GLY A 49 4.57 13.35 26.26
N LEU A 50 5.32 13.56 25.17
CA LEU A 50 4.89 13.15 23.84
C LEU A 50 4.76 11.62 23.74
N ILE A 51 5.71 10.87 24.28
CA ILE A 51 5.66 9.40 24.33
C ILE A 51 4.43 8.96 25.12
N TYR A 52 4.19 9.56 26.29
CA TYR A 52 3.02 9.26 27.11
C TYR A 52 1.70 9.44 26.34
N PHE A 53 1.53 10.58 25.66
CA PHE A 53 0.30 10.83 24.88
C PHE A 53 0.15 9.87 23.69
N LYS A 54 1.24 9.52 23.00
CA LYS A 54 1.22 8.53 21.92
C LYS A 54 0.78 7.15 22.43
N THR A 55 1.34 6.70 23.55
CA THR A 55 0.94 5.44 24.18
C THR A 55 -0.52 5.47 24.64
N LEU A 56 -0.97 6.58 25.25
CA LEU A 56 -2.34 6.73 25.76
C LEU A 56 -3.40 6.61 24.65
N TYR A 57 -3.13 7.20 23.48
CA TYR A 57 -4.06 7.20 22.35
C TYR A 57 -3.77 6.08 21.34
N GLY A 58 -2.90 5.13 21.67
CA GLY A 58 -2.62 3.96 20.82
C GLY A 58 -1.95 4.32 19.50
N ILE A 59 -1.26 5.46 19.42
CA ILE A 59 -0.50 5.85 18.25
C ILE A 59 0.86 5.20 18.37
N ILE A 60 0.91 4.03 17.75
CA ILE A 60 2.15 3.38 17.39
C ILE A 60 2.78 4.31 16.35
N ASP A 61 3.76 5.12 16.76
CA ASP A 61 4.74 5.61 15.80
C ASP A 61 5.25 4.35 15.10
N GLU A 62 4.92 4.17 13.81
CA GLU A 62 5.74 3.28 13.00
C GLU A 62 7.18 3.73 13.25
N PRO A 63 8.05 2.85 13.76
CA PRO A 63 9.37 3.26 14.14
C PRO A 63 10.04 3.74 12.86
N LYS A 64 10.29 5.05 12.76
CA LYS A 64 11.39 5.55 11.95
C LYS A 64 12.65 4.98 12.60
N LYS A 65 13.01 3.76 12.19
CA LYS A 65 14.31 3.14 12.48
C LYS A 65 15.36 3.96 11.74
N GLU A 66 15.79 5.05 12.34
CA GLU A 66 17.21 5.38 12.27
C GLU A 66 17.91 4.42 13.22
N ASN A 67 18.75 3.55 12.66
CA ASN A 67 20.04 3.06 13.18
C ASN A 67 20.35 1.61 12.72
N ASN A 68 21.31 1.53 11.79
CA ASN A 68 22.31 0.47 11.63
C ASN A 68 21.93 -0.93 11.09
N ASN A 69 20.74 -1.16 10.52
CA ASN A 69 20.40 -2.41 9.79
C ASN A 69 20.20 -2.21 8.27
N VAL A 70 20.59 -1.06 7.73
CA VAL A 70 20.38 -0.70 6.31
C VAL A 70 21.02 -1.70 5.34
N SER A 71 22.12 -2.35 5.73
CA SER A 71 22.78 -3.35 4.85
C SER A 71 21.97 -4.63 4.72
N ALA A 72 21.46 -5.18 5.83
CA ALA A 72 20.67 -6.40 5.82
C ALA A 72 19.30 -6.19 5.16
N ASP A 73 18.67 -5.03 5.42
CA ASP A 73 17.40 -4.69 4.79
C ASP A 73 17.58 -4.46 3.28
N ASN A 74 18.68 -3.85 2.84
CA ASN A 74 18.99 -3.68 1.42
C ASN A 74 19.27 -5.02 0.71
N GLU A 75 20.00 -5.94 1.33
CA GLU A 75 20.24 -7.27 0.77
C GLU A 75 18.93 -8.06 0.60
N VAL A 76 18.03 -7.98 1.58
CA VAL A 76 16.69 -8.59 1.51
C VAL A 76 15.86 -7.94 0.41
N ILE A 77 15.92 -6.60 0.27
CA ILE A 77 15.22 -5.87 -0.80
C ILE A 77 15.73 -6.28 -2.19
N GLU A 78 17.04 -6.39 -2.39
CA GLU A 78 17.61 -6.82 -3.67
C GLU A 78 17.24 -8.27 -3.99
N LEU A 79 17.25 -9.16 -2.99
CA LEU A 79 16.82 -10.54 -3.18
C LEU A 79 15.33 -10.64 -3.54
N LEU A 80 14.48 -9.82 -2.91
CA LEU A 80 13.05 -9.73 -3.24
C LEU A 80 12.81 -9.18 -4.65
N LYS A 81 13.61 -8.20 -5.10
CA LYS A 81 13.54 -7.68 -6.47
C LYS A 81 13.91 -8.75 -7.49
N GLU A 82 14.97 -9.51 -7.25
CA GLU A 82 15.37 -10.57 -8.19
C GLU A 82 14.32 -11.69 -8.22
N GLN A 83 13.74 -12.05 -7.07
CA GLN A 83 12.62 -13.00 -7.02
C GLN A 83 11.41 -12.51 -7.81
N LEU A 84 11.09 -11.21 -7.75
CA LEU A 84 10.02 -10.62 -8.57
C LEU A 84 10.36 -10.71 -10.06
N ARG A 85 11.58 -10.37 -10.45
CA ARG A 85 12.05 -10.44 -11.84
C ARG A 85 11.91 -11.86 -12.41
N ILE A 86 12.34 -12.87 -11.65
CA ILE A 86 12.22 -14.29 -12.06
C ILE A 86 10.75 -14.70 -12.20
N LYS A 87 9.88 -14.28 -11.27
CA LYS A 87 8.45 -14.59 -11.36
C LYS A 87 7.79 -13.91 -12.56
N ASP A 88 8.16 -12.67 -12.86
CA ASP A 88 7.64 -11.96 -14.03
C ASP A 88 8.05 -12.63 -15.34
N GLU A 89 9.30 -13.11 -15.45
CA GLU A 89 9.75 -13.91 -16.61
C GLU A 89 8.98 -15.24 -16.75
N GLN A 90 8.72 -15.93 -15.63
CA GLN A 90 7.90 -17.14 -15.64
C GLN A 90 6.47 -16.84 -16.08
N ILE A 91 5.87 -15.75 -15.60
CA ILE A 91 4.53 -15.32 -16.01
C ILE A 91 4.51 -15.01 -17.51
N ALA A 92 5.49 -14.27 -18.02
CA ALA A 92 5.58 -13.94 -19.45
C ALA A 92 5.66 -15.22 -20.30
N THR A 93 6.48 -16.19 -19.88
CA THR A 93 6.62 -17.48 -20.58
C THR A 93 5.30 -18.26 -20.59
N LEU A 94 4.61 -18.34 -19.44
CA LEU A 94 3.31 -19.01 -19.33
C LEU A 94 2.22 -18.31 -20.14
N MET A 95 2.26 -16.97 -20.21
CA MET A 95 1.33 -16.19 -21.04
C MET A 95 1.55 -16.46 -22.53
N GLU A 96 2.81 -16.54 -22.98
CA GLU A 96 3.15 -16.87 -24.37
C GLU A 96 2.70 -18.29 -24.73
N GLN A 97 2.97 -19.27 -23.85
CA GLN A 97 2.50 -20.64 -24.04
C GLN A 97 0.97 -20.71 -24.11
N ASN A 98 0.26 -20.03 -23.22
CA ASN A 98 -1.21 -19.95 -23.26
C ASN A 98 -1.71 -19.36 -24.57
N ARG A 99 -1.07 -18.28 -25.05
CA ARG A 99 -1.41 -17.67 -26.34
C ARG A 99 -1.21 -18.65 -27.50
N ASN A 100 -0.11 -19.40 -27.50
CA ASN A 100 0.16 -20.41 -28.51
C ASN A 100 -0.89 -21.53 -28.49
N PHE A 101 -1.27 -22.01 -27.32
CA PHE A 101 -2.33 -23.01 -27.19
C PHE A 101 -3.69 -22.49 -27.67
N GLN A 102 -4.04 -21.24 -27.38
CA GLN A 102 -5.27 -20.64 -27.89
C GLN A 102 -5.30 -20.55 -29.41
N VAL A 103 -4.17 -20.21 -30.04
CA VAL A 103 -4.04 -20.17 -31.50
C VAL A 103 -4.20 -21.57 -32.09
N LEU A 104 -3.54 -22.58 -31.50
CA LEU A 104 -3.66 -23.98 -31.95
C LEU A 104 -5.08 -24.50 -31.82
N LEU A 105 -5.73 -24.26 -30.67
CA LEU A 105 -7.11 -24.65 -30.42
C LEU A 105 -8.05 -24.02 -31.45
N LYS A 106 -7.87 -22.72 -31.74
CA LYS A 106 -8.67 -22.02 -32.74
C LYS A 106 -8.44 -22.61 -34.14
N ALA A 107 -7.19 -22.89 -34.51
CA ALA A 107 -6.85 -23.49 -35.79
C ALA A 107 -7.47 -24.89 -35.95
N GLU A 108 -7.58 -25.67 -34.87
CA GLU A 108 -8.26 -26.97 -34.88
C GLU A 108 -9.78 -26.82 -34.97
N GLN A 109 -10.37 -25.89 -34.22
CA GLN A 109 -11.78 -25.54 -34.32
C GLN A 109 -12.16 -25.09 -35.75
N ASP A 110 -11.34 -24.25 -36.37
CA ASP A 110 -11.55 -23.77 -37.74
C ASP A 110 -11.50 -24.91 -38.78
N LYS A 111 -10.72 -25.98 -38.53
CA LYS A 111 -10.70 -27.18 -39.39
C LYS A 111 -11.94 -28.05 -39.22
N LEU A 112 -12.52 -28.08 -38.02
CA LEU A 112 -13.73 -28.83 -37.71
C LEU A 112 -15.00 -28.11 -38.16
N LEU A 113 -14.93 -26.80 -38.41
CA LEU A 113 -16.06 -26.05 -38.94
C LEU A 113 -16.38 -26.52 -40.36
N PRO A 114 -17.66 -26.83 -40.67
CA PRO A 114 -18.07 -27.15 -42.02
C PRO A 114 -17.75 -25.97 -42.94
N PRO A 115 -17.44 -26.22 -44.23
CA PRO A 115 -17.07 -25.17 -45.17
C PRO A 115 -18.14 -24.07 -45.16
N PRO A 116 -17.73 -22.79 -45.27
CA PRO A 116 -18.64 -21.66 -45.19
C PRO A 116 -19.77 -21.86 -46.20
N LYS A 117 -21.02 -21.85 -45.71
CA LYS A 117 -22.20 -22.08 -46.54
C LYS A 117 -22.16 -21.11 -47.71
N THR A 118 -22.17 -21.63 -48.94
CA THR A 118 -22.29 -20.80 -50.12
C THR A 118 -23.55 -19.94 -50.00
N PRO A 119 -23.45 -18.62 -50.21
CA PRO A 119 -24.62 -17.75 -50.05
C PRO A 119 -25.71 -18.21 -51.01
N PHE A 120 -26.95 -18.25 -50.52
CA PHE A 120 -28.10 -18.81 -51.23
C PHE A 120 -28.22 -18.28 -52.67
N ILE A 121 -27.89 -17.00 -52.88
CA ILE A 121 -27.87 -16.34 -54.19
C ILE A 121 -26.81 -16.93 -55.13
N LYS A 122 -25.58 -17.22 -54.67
CA LYS A 122 -24.57 -17.94 -55.49
C LYS A 122 -25.01 -19.37 -55.81
N ARG A 123 -25.84 -19.99 -54.97
CA ARG A 123 -26.38 -21.34 -55.22
C ARG A 123 -27.55 -21.33 -56.20
N LEU A 124 -28.39 -20.29 -56.20
CA LEU A 124 -29.50 -20.13 -57.15
C LEU A 124 -29.07 -19.61 -58.52
N PHE A 125 -28.08 -18.70 -58.57
CA PHE A 125 -27.71 -18.00 -59.81
C PHE A 125 -26.30 -18.36 -60.31
N GLY A 126 -25.62 -19.33 -59.67
CA GLY A 126 -24.26 -19.77 -60.02
C GLY A 126 -24.16 -20.82 -61.12
N ARG A 127 -25.28 -21.35 -61.63
CA ARG A 127 -25.30 -22.04 -62.92
C ARG A 127 -25.55 -20.99 -64.00
N LYS A 128 -24.47 -20.49 -64.58
CA LYS A 128 -24.49 -19.93 -65.92
C LYS A 128 -23.66 -20.87 -66.79
N ASP A 129 -24.30 -21.31 -67.86
CA ASP A 129 -23.92 -22.43 -68.71
C ASP A 129 -22.57 -22.25 -69.43
N SER A 130 -22.04 -23.40 -69.89
CA SER A 130 -20.88 -23.67 -70.78
C SER A 130 -19.53 -23.91 -70.12
#